data_AF-A0A7J8LRS4-F1
#
_entry.id   AF-A0A7J8LRS4-F1
#
_cell.length_a   1.000
_cell.length_b   1.000
_cell.length_c   1.000
_cell.angle_alpha   90.00
_cell.angle_beta   90.00
_cell.angle_gamma   90.00
#
_symmetry.space_group_name_H-M   'P 1'
#
loop_
_entity.id
_entity.type
_entity.pdbx_description
1 polymer ?
#
loop_
_entity_poly.entity_id
_entity_poly.type
_entity_poly.pdbx_seq_one_letter_code
_entity_poly.pdbx_strand_id
1 'polypeptide(L)'
;MMLSRPFIEYCLWGWDNLPRIVLMYYANFLSSPEGYFHTVICNAKEFRNTTVNHDLHFISWDNPPKQHPHFLTVNDYQRMVDSNTPFARKFSKNEPVLDKIDSELLGRNTNGFIPGGWFNNKGNPNVTLPQHVRANTTELKPGPGAERLKRLINSLLSSDDFIAKQCS
;
A
#
# COMPACT_ATOMS: atom_id res chain seq x y z
N MET A 1 -5.92 -2.52 0.74
CA MET A 1 -6.10 -3.55 -0.30
C MET A 1 -5.47 -3.09 -1.61
N MET A 2 -4.79 -4.00 -2.30
CA MET A 2 -4.18 -3.78 -3.61
C MET A 2 -4.72 -4.85 -4.55
N LEU A 3 -5.26 -4.42 -5.69
CA LEU A 3 -5.95 -5.29 -6.63
C LEU A 3 -5.19 -5.31 -7.96
N SER A 4 -4.99 -6.51 -8.51
CA SER A 4 -4.31 -6.67 -9.80
C SER A 4 -5.21 -6.17 -10.93
N ARG A 5 -4.59 -5.66 -12.01
CA ARG A 5 -5.32 -5.23 -13.20
C ARG A 5 -6.24 -6.34 -13.76
N PRO A 6 -5.80 -7.60 -13.94
CA PRO A 6 -6.67 -8.66 -14.45
C PRO A 6 -7.91 -8.90 -13.58
N PHE A 7 -7.78 -8.81 -12.25
CA PHE A 7 -8.93 -8.98 -11.36
C PHE A 7 -9.92 -7.80 -11.46
N ILE A 8 -9.43 -6.57 -11.61
CA ILE A 8 -10.29 -5.41 -11.84
C ILE A 8 -11.00 -5.52 -13.20
N GLU A 9 -10.31 -5.96 -14.25
CA GLU A 9 -10.94 -6.23 -15.53
C GLU A 9 -12.02 -7.31 -15.38
N TYR A 10 -11.76 -8.41 -14.66
CA TYR A 10 -12.81 -9.38 -14.35
C TYR A 10 -14.03 -8.77 -13.63
N CYS A 11 -13.81 -7.85 -12.68
CA CYS A 11 -14.90 -7.16 -11.99
C CYS A 11 -15.73 -6.26 -12.91
N LEU A 12 -15.13 -5.71 -13.96
CA LEU A 12 -15.76 -4.73 -14.86
C LEU A 12 -16.43 -5.37 -16.07
N TRP A 13 -15.88 -6.48 -16.57
CA TRP A 13 -16.30 -7.07 -17.85
C TRP A 13 -17.36 -8.15 -17.65
N GLY A 14 -18.49 -7.99 -18.33
CA GLY A 14 -19.52 -9.02 -18.43
C GLY A 14 -20.93 -8.51 -18.13
N TRP A 15 -21.91 -9.12 -18.79
CA TRP A 15 -23.31 -8.96 -18.48
C TRP A 15 -23.77 -10.31 -17.91
N ASP A 16 -24.24 -10.30 -16.67
CA ASP A 16 -24.66 -11.50 -15.93
C ASP A 16 -23.49 -12.39 -15.44
N ASN A 17 -22.66 -11.81 -14.57
CA ASN A 17 -21.51 -12.48 -13.96
C ASN A 17 -21.53 -12.35 -12.41
N LEU A 18 -20.70 -13.14 -11.75
CA LEU A 18 -20.56 -13.14 -10.30
C LEU A 18 -20.28 -11.73 -9.72
N PRO A 19 -19.28 -10.95 -10.22
CA PRO A 19 -19.04 -9.59 -9.73
C PRO A 19 -20.29 -8.71 -9.73
N ARG A 20 -21.11 -8.74 -10.79
CA ARG A 20 -22.32 -7.92 -10.89
C ARG A 20 -23.41 -8.36 -9.93
N ILE A 21 -23.63 -9.67 -9.77
CA ILE A 21 -24.60 -10.21 -8.80
C ILE A 21 -24.20 -9.79 -7.37
N VAL A 22 -22.92 -9.99 -7.04
CA VAL A 22 -22.36 -9.62 -5.73
C VAL A 22 -22.42 -8.10 -5.53
N LEU A 23 -22.20 -7.30 -6.57
CA LEU A 23 -22.29 -5.84 -6.51
C LEU A 23 -23.72 -5.38 -6.19
N MET A 24 -24.74 -5.99 -6.79
CA MET A 24 -26.15 -5.70 -6.50
C MET A 24 -26.50 -6.00 -5.04
N TYR A 25 -25.97 -7.08 -4.48
CA TYR A 25 -26.14 -7.40 -3.07
C TYR A 25 -25.43 -6.38 -2.17
N TYR A 26 -24.14 -6.13 -2.43
CA TYR A 26 -23.31 -5.24 -1.61
C TYR A 26 -23.68 -3.75 -1.75
N ALA A 27 -24.44 -3.36 -2.78
CA ALA A 27 -24.97 -1.99 -2.90
C ALA A 27 -25.93 -1.61 -1.76
N ASN A 28 -26.53 -2.58 -1.07
CA ASN A 28 -27.44 -2.36 0.07
C ASN A 28 -26.86 -2.91 1.39
N PHE A 29 -25.55 -3.17 1.44
CA PHE A 29 -24.87 -3.73 2.62
C PHE A 29 -24.07 -2.64 3.36
N LEU A 30 -24.01 -2.71 4.70
CA LEU A 30 -23.19 -1.78 5.49
C LEU A 30 -21.70 -2.08 5.27
N SER A 31 -20.87 -1.05 5.08
CA SER A 31 -19.43 -1.21 4.84
C SER A 31 -19.11 -2.11 3.64
N SER A 32 -19.84 -1.96 2.54
CA SER A 32 -19.70 -2.78 1.32
C SER A 32 -18.25 -3.05 0.87
N PRO A 33 -17.33 -2.07 0.88
CA PRO A 33 -15.96 -2.29 0.45
C PRO A 33 -15.18 -3.30 1.30
N GLU A 34 -15.60 -3.56 2.54
CA GLU A 34 -14.94 -4.51 3.44
C GLU A 34 -15.25 -5.97 3.09
N GLY A 35 -16.34 -6.25 2.37
CA GLY A 35 -16.75 -7.62 2.01
C GLY A 35 -16.75 -7.91 0.51
N TYR A 36 -17.02 -6.90 -0.33
CA TYR A 36 -17.26 -7.09 -1.77
C TYR A 36 -16.09 -7.80 -2.47
N PHE A 37 -14.89 -7.22 -2.41
CA PHE A 37 -13.74 -7.76 -3.16
C PHE A 37 -13.29 -9.12 -2.64
N HIS A 38 -13.32 -9.34 -1.31
CA HIS A 38 -13.03 -10.64 -0.71
C HIS A 38 -14.00 -11.71 -1.21
N THR A 39 -15.31 -11.39 -1.25
CA THR A 39 -16.36 -12.30 -1.73
C THR A 39 -16.13 -12.66 -3.19
N VAL A 40 -15.89 -11.67 -4.06
CA VAL A 40 -15.70 -11.91 -5.50
C VAL A 40 -14.43 -12.73 -5.75
N ILE A 41 -13.28 -12.32 -5.19
CA ILE A 41 -12.00 -12.97 -5.48
C ILE A 41 -11.93 -14.40 -4.96
N CYS A 42 -12.52 -14.68 -3.79
CA CYS A 42 -12.55 -16.03 -3.24
C CYS A 42 -13.53 -16.95 -3.98
N ASN A 43 -14.51 -16.42 -4.72
CA ASN A 43 -15.49 -17.23 -5.43
C ASN A 43 -15.19 -17.38 -6.93
N ALA A 44 -14.32 -16.55 -7.51
CA ALA A 44 -13.87 -16.66 -8.89
C ALA A 44 -12.73 -17.67 -9.05
N LYS A 45 -12.99 -18.80 -9.73
CA LYS A 45 -12.04 -19.94 -9.84
C LYS A 45 -10.67 -19.53 -10.39
N GLU A 46 -10.64 -18.58 -11.32
CA GLU A 46 -9.42 -18.09 -11.96
C GLU A 46 -8.52 -17.29 -11.00
N PHE A 47 -9.07 -16.78 -9.89
CA PHE A 47 -8.35 -15.86 -8.99
C PHE A 47 -8.11 -16.39 -7.57
N ARG A 48 -8.75 -17.49 -7.15
CA ARG A 48 -8.62 -18.05 -5.77
C ARG A 48 -7.17 -18.21 -5.32
N ASN A 49 -6.34 -18.81 -6.18
CA ASN A 49 -4.93 -19.10 -5.89
C ASN A 49 -4.00 -17.88 -6.09
N THR A 50 -4.53 -16.70 -6.42
CA THR A 50 -3.76 -15.46 -6.62
C THR A 50 -3.81 -14.52 -5.41
N THR A 51 -4.45 -14.97 -4.33
CA THR A 51 -4.67 -14.16 -3.13
C THR A 51 -3.46 -14.21 -2.18
N VAL A 52 -3.23 -13.09 -1.51
CA VAL A 52 -2.29 -12.97 -0.39
C VAL A 52 -3.06 -12.30 0.74
N ASN A 53 -3.14 -12.94 1.90
CA ASN A 53 -3.92 -12.45 3.05
C ASN A 53 -3.20 -11.32 3.80
N HIS A 54 -2.94 -10.22 3.10
CA HIS A 54 -2.31 -9.03 3.64
C HIS A 54 -2.66 -7.82 2.77
N ASP A 55 -3.12 -6.72 3.36
CA ASP A 55 -3.64 -5.57 2.60
C ASP A 55 -2.61 -4.46 2.36
N LEU A 56 -1.35 -4.71 2.78
CA LEU A 56 -0.16 -3.86 2.67
C LEU A 56 -0.22 -2.54 3.46
N HIS A 57 -1.10 -2.45 4.46
CA HIS A 57 -1.17 -1.32 5.37
C HIS A 57 -0.71 -1.70 6.78
N PHE A 58 0.05 -0.83 7.41
CA PHE A 58 0.17 -0.80 8.87
C PHE A 58 -1.04 -0.08 9.46
N ILE A 59 -1.83 -0.80 10.25
CA ILE A 59 -2.99 -0.27 10.96
C ILE A 59 -2.89 -0.72 12.42
N SER A 60 -2.90 0.25 13.34
CA SER A 60 -2.93 -0.02 14.78
C SER A 60 -4.36 0.13 15.31
N TRP A 61 -4.76 -0.76 16.20
CA TRP A 61 -6.07 -0.75 16.85
C TRP A 61 -5.89 -0.68 18.37
N ASP A 62 -6.82 0.01 19.03
CA ASP A 62 -6.94 -0.06 20.49
C ASP A 62 -7.36 -1.48 20.91
N ASN A 63 -7.13 -1.85 22.17
CA ASN A 63 -7.63 -3.10 22.75
C ASN A 63 -8.55 -2.80 23.95
N PRO A 64 -9.87 -3.06 23.87
CA PRO A 64 -10.59 -3.65 22.72
C PRO A 64 -10.67 -2.70 21.50
N PRO A 65 -10.84 -3.24 20.28
CA PRO A 65 -10.90 -2.42 19.07
C PRO A 65 -12.14 -1.52 19.05
N LYS A 66 -11.93 -0.27 18.66
CA LYS A 66 -13.01 0.71 18.40
C LYS A 66 -13.52 0.58 16.96
N GLN A 67 -14.53 1.37 16.58
CA GLN A 67 -15.05 1.43 15.20
C GLN A 67 -13.99 1.92 14.19
N HIS A 68 -13.06 2.77 14.62
CA HIS A 68 -12.01 3.30 13.76
C HIS A 68 -10.62 3.00 14.33
N PRO A 69 -9.61 2.80 13.48
CA PRO A 69 -8.24 2.57 13.92
C PRO A 69 -7.71 3.68 14.83
N HIS A 70 -6.69 3.34 15.62
CA HIS A 70 -5.91 4.26 16.42
C HIS A 70 -5.22 5.31 15.54
N PHE A 71 -5.07 6.54 16.03
CA PHE A 71 -4.27 7.56 15.36
C PHE A 71 -2.80 7.31 15.64
N LEU A 72 -2.02 7.06 14.59
CA LEU A 72 -0.60 6.75 14.73
C LEU A 72 0.18 7.98 15.18
N THR A 73 1.04 7.79 16.18
CA THR A 73 1.89 8.82 16.78
C THR A 73 3.37 8.47 16.60
N VAL A 74 4.28 9.31 17.11
CA VAL A 74 5.73 9.03 17.09
C VAL A 74 6.07 7.71 17.79
N ASN A 75 5.29 7.30 18.81
CA ASN A 75 5.49 6.04 19.52
C ASN A 75 5.24 4.80 18.64
N ASP A 76 4.45 4.95 17.58
CA ASP A 76 4.13 3.87 16.64
C ASP A 76 5.15 3.77 15.50
N TYR A 77 6.03 4.76 15.35
CA TYR A 77 6.92 4.89 14.21
C TYR A 77 7.78 3.65 13.98
N GLN A 78 8.43 3.14 15.03
CA GLN A 78 9.33 2.00 14.89
C GLN A 78 8.57 0.76 14.43
N ARG A 79 7.40 0.48 15.03
CA ARG A 79 6.54 -0.66 14.62
C ARG A 79 6.06 -0.53 13.18
N MET A 80 5.73 0.69 12.76
CA MET A 80 5.35 0.99 11.38
C MET A 80 6.51 0.69 10.41
N VAL A 81 7.74 1.11 10.73
CA VAL A 81 8.92 0.80 9.91
C VAL A 81 9.23 -0.69 9.88
N ASP A 82 9.19 -1.35 11.03
CA ASP A 82 9.51 -2.77 11.19
C ASP A 82 8.50 -3.69 10.51
N SER A 83 7.25 -3.24 10.36
CA SER A 83 6.22 -3.96 9.60
C SER A 83 6.55 -4.14 8.12
N ASN A 84 7.51 -3.35 7.60
CA ASN A 84 7.88 -3.28 6.18
C ASN A 84 6.73 -2.92 5.23
N THR A 85 5.56 -2.53 5.73
CA THR A 85 4.42 -2.15 4.89
C THR A 85 4.68 -0.82 4.19
N PRO A 86 4.29 -0.68 2.91
CA PRO A 86 4.50 0.56 2.16
C PRO A 86 3.54 1.70 2.58
N PHE A 87 2.41 1.38 3.23
CA PHE A 87 1.40 2.35 3.63
C PHE A 87 1.05 2.19 5.11
N ALA A 88 0.57 3.26 5.73
CA ALA A 88 0.09 3.24 7.10
C ALA A 88 -1.13 4.17 7.26
N ARG A 89 -2.02 3.85 8.20
CA ARG A 89 -3.13 4.73 8.58
C ARG A 89 -3.57 4.48 10.03
N LYS A 90 -4.21 5.43 10.72
CA LYS A 90 -4.56 6.79 10.27
C LYS A 90 -3.74 7.84 11.01
N PHE A 91 -3.50 8.99 10.38
CA PHE A 91 -2.74 10.08 10.98
C PHE A 91 -3.66 11.25 11.31
N SER A 92 -3.40 11.90 12.43
CA SER A 92 -4.02 13.20 12.73
C SER A 92 -3.39 14.29 11.87
N LYS A 93 -4.12 15.38 11.64
CA LYS A 93 -3.56 16.55 10.97
C LYS A 93 -2.42 17.11 11.83
N ASN A 94 -1.29 17.43 11.19
CA ASN A 94 -0.09 17.98 11.84
C ASN A 94 0.51 17.07 12.94
N GLU A 95 0.31 15.76 12.83
CA GLU A 95 0.92 14.81 13.77
C GLU A 95 2.45 14.77 13.57
N PRO A 96 3.27 14.90 14.64
CA PRO A 96 4.74 14.96 14.51
C PRO A 96 5.38 13.73 13.84
N VAL A 97 4.69 12.58 13.84
CA VAL A 97 5.16 11.38 13.13
C VAL A 97 5.26 11.61 11.62
N LEU A 98 4.45 12.50 11.06
CA LEU A 98 4.49 12.84 9.63
C LEU A 98 5.82 13.51 9.25
N ASP A 99 6.30 14.43 10.09
CA ASP A 99 7.61 15.08 9.88
C ASP A 99 8.76 14.07 10.01
N LYS A 100 8.62 13.10 10.93
CA LYS A 100 9.58 12.00 11.09
C LYS A 100 9.59 11.06 9.87
N ILE A 101 8.43 10.76 9.28
CA ILE A 101 8.34 9.98 8.03
C ILE A 101 9.00 10.75 6.88
N ASP A 102 8.68 12.03 6.73
CA ASP A 102 9.21 12.88 5.67
C ASP A 102 10.73 12.97 5.73
N SER A 103 11.29 13.19 6.91
CA SER A 103 12.74 13.32 7.11
C SER A 103 13.47 11.98 7.02
N GLU A 104 13.04 10.95 7.73
CA GLU A 104 13.81 9.71 7.91
C GLU A 104 13.55 8.64 6.84
N LEU A 105 12.33 8.58 6.27
CA LEU A 105 11.98 7.56 5.28
C LEU A 105 11.99 8.09 3.85
N LEU A 106 11.55 9.34 3.67
CA LEU A 106 11.37 9.95 2.35
C LEU A 106 12.52 10.89 1.99
N GLY A 107 13.37 11.28 2.96
CA GLY A 107 14.50 12.18 2.71
C GLY A 107 14.05 13.55 2.19
N ARG A 108 12.88 14.02 2.62
CA ARG A 108 12.30 15.30 2.21
C ARG A 108 13.02 16.43 2.94
N ASN A 109 13.58 17.37 2.17
CA ASN A 109 14.14 18.60 2.73
C ASN A 109 13.04 19.49 3.32
N THR A 110 13.41 20.32 4.30
CA THR A 110 12.52 21.34 4.87
C THR A 110 11.94 22.23 3.75
N ASN A 111 10.61 22.29 3.64
CA ASN A 111 9.87 23.01 2.58
C ASN A 111 10.15 22.52 1.14
N GLY A 112 10.78 21.36 0.97
CA GLY A 112 11.10 20.77 -0.34
C GLY A 112 10.10 19.70 -0.78
N PHE A 113 10.34 19.15 -1.97
CA PHE A 113 9.70 17.94 -2.46
C PHE A 113 10.53 16.70 -2.13
N ILE A 114 9.90 15.53 -2.13
CA ILE A 114 10.59 14.25 -1.97
C ILE A 114 11.44 14.01 -3.24
N PRO A 115 12.77 13.81 -3.11
CA PRO A 115 13.62 13.53 -4.25
C PRO A 115 13.29 12.14 -4.81
N GLY A 116 12.72 12.08 -6.02
CA GLY A 116 12.45 10.83 -6.72
C GLY A 116 13.41 10.57 -7.87
N GLY A 117 13.25 9.44 -8.56
CA GLY A 117 14.02 9.10 -9.76
C GLY A 117 13.87 10.09 -10.93
N TRP A 118 12.93 11.04 -10.83
CA TRP A 118 12.72 12.16 -11.75
C TRP A 118 13.61 13.38 -11.43
N PHE A 119 14.25 13.42 -10.25
CA PHE A 119 15.06 14.53 -9.77
C PHE A 119 16.54 14.12 -9.72
N ASN A 120 17.33 14.54 -10.71
CA ASN A 120 18.76 14.30 -10.76
C ASN A 120 19.52 15.39 -9.99
N ASN A 121 19.88 15.13 -8.73
CA ASN A 121 20.75 16.03 -7.96
C ASN A 121 22.25 15.78 -8.24
N LYS A 122 22.63 15.36 -9.45
CA LYS A 122 24.03 15.18 -9.88
C LYS A 122 24.69 16.52 -10.25
N GLY A 123 24.50 17.53 -9.41
CA GLY A 123 25.13 18.84 -9.54
C GLY A 123 26.11 19.08 -8.41
N ASN A 124 27.31 19.51 -8.78
CA ASN A 124 28.26 20.12 -7.85
C ASN A 124 27.53 21.24 -7.06
N PRO A 125 27.71 21.36 -5.74
CA PRO A 125 27.10 22.45 -4.95
C PRO A 125 27.54 23.85 -5.40
N ASN A 126 28.58 23.95 -6.23
CA ASN A 126 29.12 25.19 -6.79
C ASN A 126 28.58 25.52 -8.19
N VAL A 127 27.64 24.76 -8.74
CA VAL A 127 27.07 25.01 -10.07
C VAL A 127 25.56 25.05 -9.96
N THR A 128 25.00 26.23 -10.22
CA THR A 128 23.57 26.43 -10.53
C THR A 128 23.26 25.65 -11.81
N LEU A 129 22.94 24.37 -11.68
CA LEU A 129 22.43 23.59 -12.80
C LEU A 129 21.09 24.19 -13.24
N PRO A 130 20.83 24.31 -14.55
CA PRO A 130 19.50 24.62 -15.04
C PRO A 130 18.52 23.61 -14.45
N GLN A 131 17.43 24.12 -13.91
CA GLN A 131 16.43 23.48 -13.06
C GLN A 131 15.62 22.37 -13.77
N HIS A 132 16.16 21.78 -14.85
CA HIS A 132 15.40 21.08 -15.89
C HIS A 132 16.11 19.86 -16.47
N VAL A 133 17.16 19.32 -15.83
CA VAL A 133 17.68 17.99 -16.23
C VAL A 133 16.69 16.94 -15.72
N ARG A 134 15.60 16.78 -16.46
CA ARG A 134 14.61 15.72 -16.25
C ARG A 134 15.35 14.39 -16.40
N ALA A 135 15.49 13.67 -15.30
CA ALA A 135 16.00 12.31 -15.33
C ALA A 135 15.09 11.45 -16.21
N ASN A 136 15.64 10.38 -16.81
CA ASN A 136 14.81 9.43 -17.55
C ASN A 136 13.79 8.80 -16.59
N THR A 137 12.54 9.23 -16.67
CA THR A 137 11.46 8.80 -15.77
C THR A 137 11.04 7.35 -15.98
N THR A 138 11.54 6.69 -17.03
CA THR A 138 11.31 5.25 -17.29
C THR A 138 12.29 4.36 -16.53
N GLU A 139 13.41 4.90 -16.06
CA GLU A 139 14.41 4.15 -15.30
C GLU A 139 13.99 4.08 -13.82
N LEU A 140 13.57 2.90 -13.37
CA LEU A 140 13.23 2.66 -11.96
C LEU A 140 14.50 2.33 -11.16
N LYS A 141 14.76 3.11 -10.10
CA LYS A 141 15.87 2.88 -9.16
C LYS A 141 15.31 2.50 -7.80
N PRO A 142 15.39 1.22 -7.38
CA PRO A 142 14.95 0.79 -6.06
C PRO A 142 15.70 1.53 -4.96
N GLY A 143 14.98 2.17 -4.05
CA GLY A 143 15.52 2.77 -2.84
C GLY A 143 15.28 1.88 -1.60
N PRO A 144 15.65 2.36 -0.39
CA PRO A 144 15.43 1.62 0.85
C PRO A 144 13.97 1.18 1.08
N GLY A 145 13.01 1.98 0.64
CA GLY A 145 11.59 1.62 0.69
C GLY A 145 11.21 0.43 -0.20
N ALA A 146 11.83 0.31 -1.37
CA ALA A 146 11.61 -0.84 -2.26
C ALA A 146 12.19 -2.13 -1.63
N GLU A 147 13.34 -2.04 -0.95
CA GLU A 147 13.92 -3.18 -0.23
C GLU A 147 13.08 -3.60 0.99
N ARG A 148 12.44 -2.66 1.69
CA ARG A 148 11.43 -3.00 2.73
C ARG A 148 10.26 -3.75 2.12
N LEU A 149 9.67 -3.22 1.05
CA LEU A 149 8.54 -3.87 0.38
C LEU A 149 8.92 -5.28 -0.12
N LYS A 150 10.10 -5.44 -0.73
CA LYS A 150 10.60 -6.74 -1.17
C LYS A 150 10.70 -7.75 -0.02
N ARG A 151 11.22 -7.32 1.15
CA ARG A 151 11.26 -8.17 2.35
C ARG A 151 9.87 -8.60 2.80
N LEU A 152 8.91 -7.67 2.83
CA LEU A 152 7.51 -8.00 3.17
C LEU A 152 6.93 -9.02 2.20
N ILE A 153 7.03 -8.78 0.88
CA ILE A 153 6.48 -9.66 -0.15
C ILE A 153 7.13 -11.06 -0.06
N ASN A 154 8.45 -11.13 0.08
CA ASN A 154 9.13 -12.42 0.22
C ASN A 154 8.64 -13.17 1.47
N SER A 155 8.48 -12.49 2.60
CA SER A 155 7.95 -13.09 3.84
C SER A 155 6.53 -13.63 3.65
N LEU A 156 5.64 -12.83 3.04
CA LEU A 156 4.25 -13.23 2.80
C LEU A 156 4.12 -14.44 1.87
N LEU A 157 4.99 -14.55 0.86
CA LEU A 157 4.94 -15.63 -0.13
C LEU A 157 5.68 -16.90 0.32
N SER A 158 6.54 -16.81 1.34
CA SER A 158 7.32 -17.94 1.86
C SER A 158 6.77 -18.49 3.19
N SER A 159 5.62 -18.01 3.67
CA SER A 159 5.04 -18.50 4.91
C SER A 159 4.56 -19.96 4.74
N ASP A 160 4.86 -20.82 5.72
CA ASP A 160 4.52 -22.26 5.66
C ASP A 160 3.01 -22.49 5.51
N ASP A 161 2.20 -21.55 6.00
CA ASP A 161 0.75 -21.54 5.94
C ASP A 161 0.18 -20.70 4.79
N PHE A 162 1.00 -20.31 3.80
CA PHE A 162 0.58 -19.45 2.70
C PHE A 162 -0.66 -20.00 2.00
N ILE A 163 -0.63 -21.28 1.61
CA ILE A 163 -1.76 -21.96 0.95
C ILE A 163 -2.99 -22.03 1.85
N ALA A 164 -2.80 -22.26 3.16
CA ALA A 164 -3.91 -22.29 4.12
C ALA A 164 -4.57 -20.92 4.34
N LYS A 165 -3.84 -19.82 4.05
CA LYS A 165 -4.34 -18.44 4.12
C LYS A 165 -4.94 -17.94 2.80
N GLN A 166 -4.89 -18.72 1.72
CA GLN A 166 -5.58 -18.39 0.47
C GLN A 166 -7.06 -18.77 0.55
N CYS A 167 -7.87 -18.16 -0.34
CA CYS A 167 -9.26 -18.59 -0.52
C CYS A 167 -9.30 -20.05 -1.00
N SER A 168 -10.15 -20.88 -0.38
CA SER A 168 -10.47 -22.25 -0.79
C SER A 168 -11.63 -22.32 -1.78
#